data_AF-A0A847KIY2-F1
#
_entry.id   AF-A0A847KIY2-F1
#
_cell.length_a   1.000
_cell.length_b   1.000
_cell.length_c   1.000
_cell.angle_alpha   90.00
_cell.angle_beta   90.00
_cell.angle_gamma   90.00
#
_symmetry.space_group_name_H-M   'P 1'
#
loop_
_entity.id
_entity.type
_entity.pdbx_description
1 polymer ?
#
loop_
_entity_poly.entity_id
_entity_poly.type
_entity_poly.pdbx_seq_one_letter_code
_entity_poly.pdbx_strand_id
1 'polypeptide(L)'
;MDATSRALAAVRSAPTILAAINRFPALSAAAAADHPRAAHAHLRDAIARRDDDVVAIGAVHALASVRPPVEGGSNPAHALLADLLADPAPHLREHAVWALDSVPPVPEALPALVAMVAEGRFTGTLAQRTLETWGVTAPELVREALDGALAADAPPTEARERLIETRELLAEPPAPAPEPAPAPEPAPAPEPAPAPRGLAVAQVFLHADIDGSLRHAGQGDTGGVATLLVHLAEALTATPGRVERVLTISRGDPDLMDAALAMLGAPGRHYVGIPFPGRRRNAADAWPLRVVARRSIRRILRAAAPVDVIHLRMADVGSWAAADAARELGIPIVLTLAPDPHALLAAREAEGSLTRHTLGAADHSEHLIFRIQLLRDLADRADHVVLFPRPTLERDARELLGIDLATHPARVTVVPEGIDLAPFDRALAEVAAAAGPSPGTAAPVSPDTAAALSELDDLLATLPPGRRHLPLALSVGRLHRVKGMATLVEAWARHPELCGRCNLLLVGGDLADPNDDEAEQLH
;
A
#
# COMPACT_ATOMS: atom_id res chain seq x y z
N MET A 1 -20.76 35.94 -4.44
CA MET A 1 -20.46 34.53 -4.77
C MET A 1 -19.92 33.89 -3.51
N ASP A 2 -20.49 32.78 -3.08
CA ASP A 2 -20.17 32.14 -1.79
C ASP A 2 -18.81 31.43 -1.89
N ALA A 3 -18.12 31.22 -0.76
CA ALA A 3 -16.77 30.65 -0.75
C ALA A 3 -16.77 29.21 -1.26
N THR A 4 -17.75 28.41 -0.84
CA THR A 4 -17.93 27.02 -1.32
C THR A 4 -18.17 26.99 -2.83
N SER A 5 -19.02 27.89 -3.34
CA SER A 5 -19.31 27.98 -4.78
C SER A 5 -18.07 28.30 -5.61
N ARG A 6 -17.22 29.24 -5.15
CA ARG A 6 -15.92 29.53 -5.79
C ARG A 6 -14.98 28.33 -5.76
N ALA A 7 -14.90 27.63 -4.63
CA ALA A 7 -14.03 26.47 -4.50
C ALA A 7 -14.49 25.31 -5.40
N LEU A 8 -15.81 25.07 -5.53
CA LEU A 8 -16.36 24.12 -6.51
C LEU A 8 -16.02 24.51 -7.95
N ALA A 9 -16.14 25.80 -8.29
CA ALA A 9 -15.74 26.30 -9.60
C ALA A 9 -14.24 26.09 -9.86
N ALA A 10 -13.40 26.23 -8.83
CA ALA A 10 -11.98 25.89 -8.92
C ALA A 10 -11.77 24.39 -9.16
N VAL A 11 -12.42 23.48 -8.42
CA VAL A 11 -12.31 22.03 -8.69
C VAL A 11 -12.73 21.70 -10.14
N ARG A 12 -13.84 22.30 -10.61
CA ARG A 12 -14.38 22.09 -11.96
C ARG A 12 -13.46 22.60 -13.07
N SER A 13 -12.80 23.74 -12.85
CA SER A 13 -11.90 24.37 -13.83
C SER A 13 -10.43 23.94 -13.69
N ALA A 14 -10.13 22.94 -12.85
CA ALA A 14 -8.77 22.45 -12.73
C ALA A 14 -8.31 21.80 -14.05
N PRO A 15 -7.07 22.04 -14.49
CA PRO A 15 -6.58 21.61 -15.80
C PRO A 15 -6.38 20.09 -15.90
N THR A 16 -6.26 19.39 -14.77
CA THR A 16 -6.10 17.94 -14.68
C THR A 16 -6.96 17.40 -13.54
N ILE A 17 -7.29 16.10 -13.60
CA ILE A 17 -7.97 15.39 -12.51
C ILE A 17 -7.16 15.51 -11.22
N LEU A 18 -5.84 15.33 -11.30
CA LEU A 18 -4.98 15.44 -10.12
C LEU A 18 -4.99 16.85 -9.52
N ALA A 19 -4.96 17.90 -10.36
CA ALA A 19 -5.07 19.27 -9.89
C ALA A 19 -6.44 19.56 -9.24
N ALA A 20 -7.51 18.89 -9.67
CA ALA A 20 -8.82 18.97 -9.03
C ALA A 20 -8.84 18.26 -7.67
N ILE A 21 -8.28 17.05 -7.56
CA ILE A 21 -8.15 16.31 -6.29
C ILE A 21 -7.36 17.13 -5.26
N ASN A 22 -6.28 17.79 -5.69
CA ASN A 22 -5.46 18.65 -4.83
C ASN A 22 -6.21 19.88 -4.29
N ARG A 23 -7.39 20.20 -4.82
CA ARG A 23 -8.26 21.30 -4.35
C ARG A 23 -9.29 20.85 -3.32
N PHE A 24 -9.43 19.55 -3.03
CA PHE A 24 -10.42 19.06 -2.05
C PHE A 24 -10.23 19.65 -0.63
N PRO A 25 -8.99 19.81 -0.10
CA PRO A 25 -8.82 20.45 1.21
C PRO A 25 -9.29 21.91 1.21
N ALA A 26 -9.01 22.65 0.14
CA ALA A 26 -9.47 24.04 -0.01
C ALA A 26 -11.00 24.14 -0.13
N LEU A 27 -11.63 23.19 -0.82
CA LEU A 27 -13.09 23.09 -0.88
C LEU A 27 -13.71 22.80 0.50
N SER A 28 -13.11 21.87 1.25
CA SER A 28 -13.53 21.52 2.61
C SER A 28 -13.40 22.71 3.57
N ALA A 29 -12.25 23.42 3.52
CA ALA A 29 -12.04 24.64 4.29
C ALA A 29 -13.04 25.75 3.92
N ALA A 30 -13.35 25.90 2.64
CA ALA A 30 -14.38 26.85 2.19
C ALA A 30 -15.77 26.47 2.72
N ALA A 31 -16.15 25.19 2.68
CA ALA A 31 -17.41 24.67 3.22
C ALA A 31 -17.53 24.88 4.74
N ALA A 32 -16.44 24.73 5.49
CA ALA A 32 -16.40 25.02 6.92
C ALA A 32 -16.61 26.51 7.23
N ALA A 33 -16.01 27.39 6.42
CA ALA A 33 -16.06 28.83 6.64
C ALA A 33 -17.40 29.48 6.22
N ASP A 34 -18.07 28.92 5.21
CA ASP A 34 -19.29 29.50 4.64
C ASP A 34 -20.53 29.33 5.51
N HIS A 35 -21.63 30.00 5.12
CA HIS A 35 -22.92 29.82 5.79
C HIS A 35 -23.43 28.38 5.58
N PRO A 36 -23.75 27.61 6.66
CA PRO A 36 -24.05 26.17 6.57
C PRO A 36 -25.10 25.79 5.52
N ARG A 37 -26.21 26.53 5.46
CA ARG A 37 -27.28 26.28 4.50
C ARG A 37 -26.85 26.50 3.05
N ALA A 38 -25.99 27.50 2.80
CA ALA A 38 -25.51 27.81 1.46
C ALA A 38 -24.46 26.79 1.03
N ALA A 39 -23.48 26.48 1.89
CA ALA A 39 -22.50 25.42 1.64
C ALA A 39 -23.19 24.09 1.31
N HIS A 40 -24.12 23.65 2.17
CA HIS A 40 -24.89 22.42 1.96
C HIS A 40 -25.63 22.43 0.62
N ALA A 41 -26.32 23.53 0.27
CA ALA A 41 -27.03 23.63 -1.00
C ALA A 41 -26.09 23.48 -2.21
N HIS A 42 -24.97 24.22 -2.23
CA HIS A 42 -23.98 24.15 -3.32
C HIS A 42 -23.37 22.75 -3.47
N LEU A 43 -23.03 22.10 -2.36
CA LEU A 43 -22.44 20.76 -2.36
C LEU A 43 -23.44 19.69 -2.81
N ARG A 44 -24.66 19.72 -2.28
CA ARG A 44 -25.74 18.82 -2.68
C ARG A 44 -26.05 18.94 -4.17
N ASP A 45 -26.14 20.17 -4.67
CA ASP A 45 -26.39 20.40 -6.10
C ASP A 45 -25.22 19.92 -6.96
N ALA A 46 -23.97 20.09 -6.50
CA ALA A 46 -22.79 19.57 -7.19
C ALA A 46 -22.78 18.04 -7.28
N ILE A 47 -23.16 17.35 -6.19
CA ILE A 47 -23.31 15.89 -6.16
C ILE A 47 -24.41 15.48 -7.13
N ALA A 48 -25.60 16.09 -7.07
CA ALA A 48 -26.78 15.72 -7.85
C ALA A 48 -26.60 15.81 -9.39
N ARG A 49 -25.69 16.65 -9.88
CA ARG A 49 -25.49 16.86 -11.33
C ARG A 49 -24.94 15.66 -12.08
N ARG A 50 -24.11 14.81 -11.43
CA ARG A 50 -23.48 13.61 -12.03
C ARG A 50 -22.75 13.86 -13.36
N ASP A 51 -22.31 15.09 -13.61
CA ASP A 51 -21.64 15.51 -14.86
C ASP A 51 -20.10 15.47 -14.77
N ASP A 52 -19.57 15.43 -13.55
CA ASP A 52 -18.14 15.46 -13.23
C ASP A 52 -17.92 14.73 -11.90
N ASP A 53 -17.41 13.49 -11.98
CA ASP A 53 -17.22 12.64 -10.80
C ASP A 53 -16.20 13.27 -9.84
N VAL A 54 -15.19 13.98 -10.34
CA VAL A 54 -14.20 14.65 -9.48
C VAL A 54 -14.86 15.70 -8.60
N VAL A 55 -15.79 16.48 -9.18
CA VAL A 55 -16.53 17.50 -8.44
C VAL A 55 -17.51 16.87 -7.46
N ALA A 56 -18.22 15.82 -7.87
CA ALA A 56 -19.15 15.11 -6.99
C ALA A 56 -18.41 14.52 -5.78
N ILE A 57 -17.29 13.83 -6.01
CA ILE A 57 -16.46 13.23 -4.95
C ILE A 57 -15.90 14.31 -4.03
N GLY A 58 -15.32 15.39 -4.57
CA GLY A 58 -14.83 16.51 -3.77
C GLY A 58 -15.94 17.15 -2.92
N ALA A 59 -17.16 17.24 -3.46
CA ALA A 59 -18.30 17.76 -2.74
C ALA A 59 -18.77 16.83 -1.61
N VAL A 60 -18.73 15.50 -1.80
CA VAL A 60 -19.00 14.51 -0.73
C VAL A 60 -18.05 14.72 0.45
N HIS A 61 -16.75 14.79 0.22
CA HIS A 61 -15.77 15.05 1.29
C HIS A 61 -15.99 16.38 1.99
N ALA A 62 -16.35 17.42 1.24
CA ALA A 62 -16.60 18.74 1.81
C ALA A 62 -17.87 18.81 2.69
N LEU A 63 -18.84 17.90 2.52
CA LEU A 63 -20.02 17.82 3.41
C LEU A 63 -19.62 17.56 4.87
N ALA A 64 -18.55 16.78 5.10
CA ALA A 64 -18.05 16.49 6.44
C ALA A 64 -17.52 17.73 7.18
N SER A 65 -17.18 18.79 6.44
CA SER A 65 -16.68 20.05 7.01
C SER A 65 -17.76 21.10 7.24
N VAL A 66 -19.01 20.87 6.79
CA VAL A 66 -20.10 21.83 6.96
C VAL A 66 -20.54 21.85 8.43
N ARG A 67 -20.47 23.00 9.08
CA ARG A 67 -20.92 23.17 10.48
C ARG A 67 -22.44 22.99 10.61
N PRO A 68 -22.97 22.59 11.78
CA PRO A 68 -24.41 22.52 11.98
C PRO A 68 -25.05 23.93 11.88
N PRO A 69 -26.27 24.07 11.32
CA PRO A 69 -26.95 25.36 11.22
C PRO A 69 -27.31 25.98 12.58
N VAL A 70 -27.48 25.14 13.60
CA VAL A 70 -27.79 25.52 14.99
C VAL A 70 -26.90 24.67 15.89
N GLU A 71 -26.27 25.30 16.88
CA GLU A 71 -25.40 24.61 17.85
C GLU A 71 -26.18 23.52 18.61
N GLY A 72 -25.65 22.30 18.66
CA GLY A 72 -26.34 21.14 19.26
C GLY A 72 -27.51 20.57 18.46
N GLY A 73 -27.81 21.10 17.26
CA GLY A 73 -28.85 20.59 16.37
C GLY A 73 -28.34 19.55 15.36
N SER A 74 -29.28 18.93 14.62
CA SER A 74 -28.94 18.03 13.51
C SER A 74 -28.20 18.77 12.39
N ASN A 75 -27.30 18.07 11.72
CA ASN A 75 -26.55 18.62 10.60
C ASN A 75 -27.07 18.03 9.27
N PRO A 76 -27.80 18.80 8.44
CA PRO A 76 -28.30 18.32 7.15
C PRO A 76 -27.20 17.81 6.20
N ALA A 77 -25.98 18.34 6.29
CA ALA A 77 -24.87 17.84 5.49
C ALA A 77 -24.42 16.44 5.91
N HIS A 78 -24.44 16.14 7.22
CA HIS A 78 -24.12 14.80 7.72
C HIS A 78 -25.26 13.81 7.45
N ALA A 79 -26.52 14.28 7.51
CA ALA A 79 -27.67 13.47 7.11
C ALA A 79 -27.58 13.11 5.61
N LEU A 80 -27.16 14.05 4.76
CA LEU A 80 -26.92 13.77 3.34
C LEU A 80 -25.79 12.74 3.12
N LEU A 81 -24.73 12.76 3.94
CA LEU A 81 -23.71 11.71 3.90
C LEU A 81 -24.29 10.33 4.24
N ALA A 82 -25.18 10.25 5.25
CA ALA A 82 -25.89 9.01 5.58
C ALA A 82 -26.81 8.55 4.44
N ASP A 83 -27.55 9.46 3.79
CA ASP A 83 -28.40 9.16 2.64
C ASP A 83 -27.58 8.60 1.46
N LEU A 84 -26.38 9.14 1.23
CA LEU A 84 -25.47 8.69 0.17
C LEU A 84 -24.96 7.26 0.37
N LEU A 85 -25.07 6.67 1.56
CA LEU A 85 -24.74 5.26 1.77
C LEU A 85 -25.67 4.31 1.00
N ALA A 86 -26.83 4.79 0.54
CA ALA A 86 -27.77 4.05 -0.31
C ALA A 86 -27.74 4.51 -1.78
N ASP A 87 -26.82 5.41 -2.16
CA ASP A 87 -26.75 5.94 -3.53
C ASP A 87 -26.48 4.81 -4.54
N PRO A 88 -27.11 4.81 -5.74
CA PRO A 88 -26.82 3.79 -6.76
C PRO A 88 -25.36 3.83 -7.25
N ALA A 89 -24.69 4.99 -7.20
CA ALA A 89 -23.30 5.10 -7.62
C ALA A 89 -22.34 4.55 -6.53
N PRO A 90 -21.61 3.44 -6.79
CA PRO A 90 -20.80 2.79 -5.76
C PRO A 90 -19.66 3.67 -5.22
N HIS A 91 -19.01 4.47 -6.07
CA HIS A 91 -17.97 5.40 -5.63
C HIS A 91 -18.50 6.48 -4.69
N LEU A 92 -19.74 6.96 -4.86
CA LEU A 92 -20.32 7.94 -3.94
C LEU A 92 -20.61 7.31 -2.58
N ARG A 93 -21.08 6.05 -2.52
CA ARG A 93 -21.22 5.31 -1.25
C ARG A 93 -19.87 5.21 -0.55
N GLU A 94 -18.84 4.79 -1.28
CA GLU A 94 -17.48 4.62 -0.75
C GLU A 94 -16.90 5.92 -0.17
N HIS A 95 -17.01 7.03 -0.90
CA HIS A 95 -16.57 8.32 -0.38
C HIS A 95 -17.45 8.88 0.73
N ALA A 96 -18.75 8.57 0.76
CA ALA A 96 -19.61 8.97 1.86
C ALA A 96 -19.22 8.26 3.15
N VAL A 97 -18.93 6.95 3.10
CA VAL A 97 -18.36 6.19 4.23
C VAL A 97 -17.06 6.84 4.70
N TRP A 98 -16.13 7.13 3.78
CA TRP A 98 -14.86 7.75 4.13
C TRP A 98 -15.04 9.13 4.76
N ALA A 99 -15.92 9.97 4.21
CA ALA A 99 -16.21 11.30 4.75
C ALA A 99 -16.82 11.23 6.17
N LEU A 100 -17.60 10.18 6.47
CA LEU A 100 -18.21 9.96 7.78
C LEU A 100 -17.18 9.70 8.90
N ASP A 101 -15.99 9.17 8.58
CA ASP A 101 -14.89 8.97 9.55
C ASP A 101 -14.47 10.27 10.25
N SER A 102 -14.69 11.42 9.60
CA SER A 102 -14.29 12.74 10.10
C SER A 102 -15.41 13.52 10.81
N VAL A 103 -16.61 12.95 10.94
CA VAL A 103 -17.75 13.62 11.61
C VAL A 103 -18.15 12.90 12.90
N PRO A 104 -18.82 13.58 13.85
CA PRO A 104 -19.40 12.91 15.01
C PRO A 104 -20.40 11.81 14.60
N PRO A 105 -20.62 10.78 15.44
CA PRO A 105 -21.52 9.68 15.13
C PRO A 105 -22.90 10.12 14.63
N VAL A 106 -23.31 9.56 13.49
CA VAL A 106 -24.62 9.78 12.86
C VAL A 106 -25.44 8.49 13.01
N PRO A 107 -26.39 8.42 13.96
CA PRO A 107 -27.12 7.18 14.26
C PRO A 107 -27.81 6.56 13.04
N GLU A 108 -28.32 7.39 12.13
CA GLU A 108 -28.99 6.97 10.89
C GLU A 108 -28.05 6.21 9.94
N ALA A 109 -26.75 6.44 10.01
CA ALA A 109 -25.74 5.77 9.18
C ALA A 109 -25.34 4.39 9.71
N LEU A 110 -25.54 4.12 11.00
CA LEU A 110 -25.04 2.90 11.66
C LEU A 110 -25.50 1.60 10.99
N PRO A 111 -26.79 1.41 10.64
CA PRO A 111 -27.23 0.17 10.00
C PRO A 111 -26.51 -0.09 8.67
N ALA A 112 -26.31 0.96 7.87
CA ALA A 112 -25.63 0.86 6.58
C ALA A 112 -24.12 0.60 6.76
N LEU A 113 -23.46 1.29 7.69
CA LEU A 113 -22.04 1.06 8.00
C LEU A 113 -21.79 -0.39 8.47
N VAL A 114 -22.63 -0.90 9.37
CA VAL A 114 -22.53 -2.28 9.86
C VAL A 114 -22.79 -3.29 8.74
N ALA A 115 -23.76 -3.04 7.85
CA ALA A 115 -23.99 -3.88 6.68
C ALA A 115 -22.79 -3.88 5.72
N MET A 116 -22.15 -2.74 5.50
CA MET A 116 -20.94 -2.64 4.66
C MET A 116 -19.75 -3.38 5.27
N VAL A 117 -19.56 -3.33 6.59
CA VAL A 117 -18.56 -4.16 7.29
C VAL A 117 -18.83 -5.65 7.05
N ALA A 118 -20.09 -6.07 7.20
CA ALA A 118 -20.49 -7.45 6.94
C ALA A 118 -20.24 -7.86 5.47
N GLU A 119 -20.46 -6.98 4.51
CA GLU A 119 -20.14 -7.20 3.08
C GLU A 119 -18.63 -7.30 2.82
N GLY A 120 -17.80 -6.56 3.57
CA GLY A 120 -16.36 -6.49 3.38
C GLY A 120 -15.95 -5.59 2.22
N ARG A 121 -14.92 -5.99 1.46
CA ARG A 121 -14.26 -5.17 0.42
C ARG A 121 -13.67 -3.87 0.98
N PHE A 122 -13.20 -2.99 0.11
CA PHE A 122 -12.61 -1.73 0.54
C PHE A 122 -13.63 -0.81 1.23
N THR A 123 -14.85 -0.70 0.72
CA THR A 123 -15.92 0.09 1.37
C THR A 123 -16.21 -0.40 2.79
N GLY A 124 -16.26 -1.72 3.02
CA GLY A 124 -16.39 -2.29 4.37
C GLY A 124 -15.18 -2.02 5.27
N THR A 125 -13.98 -1.91 4.70
CA THR A 125 -12.77 -1.51 5.44
C THR A 125 -12.86 -0.06 5.92
N LEU A 126 -13.35 0.85 5.07
CA LEU A 126 -13.61 2.24 5.45
C LEU A 126 -14.73 2.33 6.50
N ALA A 127 -15.78 1.53 6.37
CA ALA A 127 -16.88 1.47 7.34
C ALA A 127 -16.38 0.96 8.70
N GLN A 128 -15.55 -0.10 8.71
CA GLN A 128 -14.91 -0.62 9.91
C GLN A 128 -14.06 0.45 10.59
N ARG A 129 -13.26 1.21 9.83
CA ARG A 129 -12.49 2.33 10.39
C ARG A 129 -13.38 3.44 10.93
N THR A 130 -14.45 3.80 10.23
CA THR A 130 -15.42 4.81 10.69
C THR A 130 -16.02 4.40 12.02
N LEU A 131 -16.44 3.14 12.17
CA LEU A 131 -16.96 2.60 13.43
C LEU A 131 -15.90 2.53 14.53
N GLU A 132 -14.64 2.21 14.19
CA GLU A 132 -13.50 2.27 15.12
C GLU A 132 -13.31 3.70 15.66
N THR A 133 -13.32 4.70 14.78
CA THR A 133 -13.20 6.13 15.15
C THR A 133 -14.37 6.59 16.01
N TRP A 134 -15.60 6.30 15.59
CA TRP A 134 -16.81 6.67 16.35
C TRP A 134 -16.86 5.99 17.72
N GLY A 135 -16.35 4.76 17.80
CA GLY A 135 -16.23 3.97 19.02
C GLY A 135 -15.43 4.64 20.13
N VAL A 136 -14.50 5.55 19.80
CA VAL A 136 -13.76 6.35 20.80
C VAL A 136 -14.69 7.30 21.55
N THR A 137 -15.67 7.90 20.86
CA THR A 137 -16.57 8.91 21.43
C THR A 137 -17.96 8.38 21.82
N ALA A 138 -18.41 7.30 21.17
CA ALA A 138 -19.73 6.69 21.39
C ALA A 138 -19.64 5.15 21.38
N PRO A 139 -18.86 4.54 22.29
CA PRO A 139 -18.61 3.10 22.29
C PRO A 139 -19.88 2.25 22.41
N GLU A 140 -20.81 2.64 23.29
CA GLU A 140 -22.06 1.88 23.51
C GLU A 140 -22.96 1.90 22.28
N LEU A 141 -23.08 3.05 21.62
CA LEU A 141 -23.87 3.20 20.39
C LEU A 141 -23.35 2.27 19.28
N VAL A 142 -22.03 2.22 19.10
CA VAL A 142 -21.40 1.36 18.08
C VAL A 142 -21.51 -0.13 18.48
N ARG A 143 -21.30 -0.46 19.77
CA ARG A 143 -21.44 -1.82 20.29
C ARG A 143 -22.83 -2.37 20.11
N GLU A 144 -23.86 -1.60 20.47
CA GLU A 144 -25.26 -2.00 20.32
C GLU A 144 -25.62 -2.30 18.86
N ALA A 145 -25.14 -1.47 17.92
CA ALA A 145 -25.35 -1.69 16.50
C ALA A 145 -24.68 -2.99 16.00
N LEU A 146 -23.45 -3.26 16.42
CA LEU A 146 -22.72 -4.48 16.06
C LEU A 146 -23.35 -5.73 16.71
N ASP A 147 -23.74 -5.64 17.99
CA ASP A 147 -24.39 -6.73 18.72
C ASP A 147 -25.75 -7.07 18.14
N GLY A 148 -26.52 -6.06 17.71
CA GLY A 148 -27.77 -6.25 16.98
C GLY A 148 -27.57 -7.01 15.67
N ALA A 149 -26.53 -6.68 14.90
CA ALA A 149 -26.22 -7.39 13.65
C ALA A 149 -25.69 -8.82 13.88
N LEU A 150 -24.94 -9.07 14.95
CA LEU A 150 -24.46 -10.40 15.32
C LEU A 150 -25.57 -11.33 15.86
N ALA A 151 -26.64 -10.73 16.39
CA ALA A 151 -27.83 -11.42 16.87
C ALA A 151 -28.91 -11.63 15.80
N ALA A 152 -28.90 -10.84 14.72
CA ALA A 152 -29.73 -11.06 13.54
C ALA A 152 -29.36 -12.37 12.83
N ASP A 153 -30.27 -12.89 11.98
CA ASP A 153 -30.17 -14.19 11.28
C ASP A 153 -28.73 -14.56 10.88
N ALA A 154 -28.33 -15.80 11.21
CA ALA A 154 -26.95 -16.30 11.16
C ALA A 154 -26.18 -15.83 9.91
N PRO A 155 -25.36 -14.75 10.02
CA PRO A 155 -24.66 -14.23 8.86
C PRO A 155 -23.62 -15.24 8.37
N PRO A 156 -23.24 -15.21 7.08
CA PRO A 156 -22.14 -16.03 6.58
C PRO A 156 -20.90 -15.89 7.47
N THR A 157 -20.12 -16.96 7.64
CA THR A 157 -18.98 -17.01 8.57
C THR A 157 -18.04 -15.81 8.43
N GLU A 158 -17.65 -15.45 7.20
CA GLU A 158 -16.75 -14.32 6.96
C GLU A 158 -17.35 -12.96 7.37
N ALA A 159 -18.65 -12.78 7.18
CA ALA A 159 -19.35 -11.56 7.61
C ALA A 159 -19.39 -11.49 9.14
N ARG A 160 -19.64 -12.63 9.81
CA ARG A 160 -19.61 -12.73 11.27
C ARG A 160 -18.21 -12.42 11.81
N GLU A 161 -17.16 -12.95 11.19
CA GLU A 161 -15.76 -12.70 11.57
C GLU A 161 -15.41 -11.21 11.48
N ARG A 162 -15.78 -10.52 10.40
CA ARG A 162 -15.57 -9.06 10.26
C ARG A 162 -16.31 -8.25 11.33
N LEU A 163 -17.54 -8.64 11.66
CA LEU A 163 -18.32 -7.97 12.71
C LEU A 163 -17.70 -8.19 14.10
N ILE A 164 -17.26 -9.41 14.41
CA ILE A 164 -16.55 -9.73 15.67
C ILE A 164 -15.24 -8.94 15.75
N GLU A 165 -14.43 -8.97 14.68
CA GLU A 165 -13.17 -8.23 14.61
C GLU A 165 -13.40 -6.73 14.88
N THR A 166 -14.41 -6.14 14.25
CA THR A 166 -14.78 -4.73 14.44
C THR A 166 -15.20 -4.46 15.88
N ARG A 167 -15.98 -5.35 16.48
CA ARG A 167 -16.41 -5.24 17.88
C ARG A 167 -15.24 -5.31 18.85
N GLU A 168 -14.25 -6.15 18.57
CA GLU A 168 -13.03 -6.29 19.39
C GLU A 168 -12.14 -5.04 19.33
N LEU A 169 -12.14 -4.29 18.22
CA LEU A 169 -11.43 -3.00 18.15
C LEU A 169 -11.89 -2.02 19.24
N LEU A 170 -13.16 -2.11 19.65
CA LEU A 170 -13.73 -1.27 20.69
C LEU A 170 -13.32 -1.71 22.11
N ALA A 171 -12.83 -2.95 22.25
CA ALA A 171 -12.46 -3.54 23.54
C ALA A 171 -11.03 -3.20 23.97
N GLU A 172 -10.16 -2.82 23.04
CA GLU A 172 -8.84 -2.32 23.37
C GLU A 172 -8.97 -0.88 23.90
N PRO A 173 -8.66 -0.60 25.18
CA PRO A 173 -8.53 0.79 25.61
C PRO A 173 -7.45 1.45 24.74
N PRO A 174 -7.64 2.71 24.31
CA PRO A 174 -6.57 3.42 23.62
C PRO A 174 -5.32 3.35 24.51
N ALA A 175 -4.18 2.99 23.92
CA ALA A 175 -2.89 3.17 24.59
C ALA A 175 -2.88 4.62 25.12
N PRO A 176 -2.54 4.83 26.41
CA PRO A 176 -2.53 6.17 26.97
C PRO A 176 -1.69 7.06 26.05
N ALA A 177 -2.22 8.25 25.73
CA ALA A 177 -1.44 9.24 24.98
C ALA A 177 -0.08 9.41 25.67
N PRO A 178 1.03 9.50 24.92
CA PRO A 178 2.30 9.87 25.55
C PRO A 178 2.07 11.17 26.30
N GLU A 179 2.30 11.14 27.62
CA GLU A 179 2.17 12.34 28.45
C GLU A 179 3.02 13.45 27.83
N PRO A 180 2.51 14.70 27.74
CA PRO A 180 3.36 15.82 27.36
C PRO A 180 4.54 15.83 28.31
N ALA A 181 5.76 15.73 27.75
CA ALA A 181 6.97 15.64 28.54
C ALA A 181 6.96 16.75 29.60
N PRO A 182 7.13 16.42 30.90
CA PRO A 182 7.20 17.44 31.94
C PRO A 182 8.34 18.41 31.60
N ALA A 183 8.13 19.70 31.93
CA ALA A 183 9.20 20.69 31.84
C ALA A 183 10.45 20.16 32.56
N PRO A 184 11.66 20.33 31.98
CA PRO A 184 12.84 19.64 32.48
C PRO A 184 13.16 20.07 33.91
N GLU A 185 12.97 19.16 34.86
CA GLU A 185 13.60 19.25 36.17
C GLU A 185 15.12 19.08 36.02
N PRO A 186 15.93 19.73 36.87
CA PRO A 186 17.38 19.60 36.82
C PRO A 186 17.79 18.14 37.01
N ALA A 187 18.42 17.58 35.97
CA ALA A 187 18.76 16.17 35.88
C ALA A 187 19.65 15.69 37.05
N PRO A 188 19.34 14.54 37.68
CA PRO A 188 20.34 13.82 38.47
C PRO A 188 21.50 13.38 37.55
N ALA A 189 22.69 13.24 38.13
CA ALA A 189 23.92 12.94 37.40
C ALA A 189 23.73 11.71 36.47
N PRO A 190 24.23 11.78 35.22
CA PRO A 190 23.99 10.73 34.24
C PRO A 190 24.63 9.42 34.68
N GLU A 191 23.83 8.36 34.75
CA GLU A 191 24.36 7.00 34.71
C GLU A 191 25.17 6.83 33.42
N PRO A 192 26.28 6.07 33.44
CA PRO A 192 27.12 5.86 32.27
C PRO A 192 26.27 5.26 31.15
N ALA A 193 26.16 5.99 30.04
CA ALA A 193 25.40 5.56 28.88
C ALA A 193 25.88 4.18 28.43
N PRO A 194 24.98 3.21 28.22
CA PRO A 194 25.34 1.97 27.54
C PRO A 194 25.98 2.32 26.19
N ALA A 195 26.98 1.55 25.78
CA ALA A 195 27.65 1.75 24.49
C ALA A 195 26.59 1.90 23.38
N PRO A 196 26.78 2.82 22.41
CA PRO A 196 25.78 3.08 21.38
C PRO A 196 25.54 1.79 20.59
N ARG A 197 24.35 1.20 20.79
CA ARG A 197 23.86 0.08 19.97
C ARG A 197 23.57 0.59 18.57
N GLY A 198 23.67 -0.28 17.57
CA GLY A 198 23.26 0.09 16.22
C GLY A 198 21.73 0.25 16.16
N LEU A 199 21.26 0.92 15.11
CA LEU A 199 19.83 1.09 14.87
C LEU A 199 19.16 -0.25 14.55
N ALA A 200 17.92 -0.40 14.99
CA ALA A 200 16.99 -1.43 14.60
C ALA A 200 15.95 -0.85 13.63
N VAL A 201 15.96 -1.32 12.39
CA VAL A 201 15.09 -0.84 11.31
C VAL A 201 14.02 -1.89 11.02
N ALA A 202 12.75 -1.51 10.98
CA ALA A 202 11.70 -2.35 10.41
C ALA A 202 11.38 -1.87 8.99
N GLN A 203 11.10 -2.77 8.07
CA GLN A 203 10.63 -2.47 6.73
C GLN A 203 9.45 -3.37 6.39
N VAL A 204 8.39 -2.82 5.79
CA VAL A 204 7.10 -3.50 5.63
C VAL A 204 6.73 -3.60 4.14
N PHE A 205 6.32 -4.80 3.70
CA PHE A 205 5.71 -5.01 2.38
C PHE A 205 4.84 -6.27 2.36
N LEU A 206 3.52 -6.11 2.35
CA LEU A 206 2.59 -7.23 2.57
C LEU A 206 2.04 -7.88 1.29
N HIS A 207 2.49 -7.44 0.11
CA HIS A 207 2.04 -7.99 -1.16
C HIS A 207 2.83 -9.23 -1.58
N ALA A 208 4.10 -9.34 -1.18
CA ALA A 208 4.93 -10.51 -1.47
C ALA A 208 5.18 -11.35 -0.21
N ASP A 209 5.56 -12.60 -0.45
CA ASP A 209 6.27 -13.42 0.53
C ASP A 209 7.77 -13.14 0.33
N ILE A 210 8.43 -12.62 1.37
CA ILE A 210 9.83 -12.22 1.27
C ILE A 210 10.65 -13.11 2.19
N ASP A 211 11.43 -13.98 1.56
CA ASP A 211 12.53 -14.67 2.19
C ASP A 211 13.88 -14.04 1.79
N GLY A 212 14.92 -14.31 2.58
CA GLY A 212 16.27 -13.84 2.29
C GLY A 212 16.99 -14.59 1.17
N SER A 213 16.39 -15.62 0.57
CA SER A 213 17.00 -16.46 -0.48
C SER A 213 16.73 -15.95 -1.89
N LEU A 214 15.66 -15.16 -2.08
CA LEU A 214 15.22 -14.66 -3.39
C LEU A 214 14.89 -15.76 -4.43
N ARG A 215 14.76 -17.02 -4.01
CA ARG A 215 14.47 -18.15 -4.90
C ARG A 215 13.12 -18.04 -5.61
N HIS A 216 12.18 -17.33 -5.01
CA HIS A 216 10.82 -17.11 -5.52
C HIS A 216 10.67 -15.78 -6.27
N ALA A 217 11.78 -15.11 -6.61
CA ALA A 217 11.73 -13.84 -7.34
C ALA A 217 11.10 -14.02 -8.72
N GLY A 218 10.09 -13.22 -9.02
CA GLY A 218 9.31 -13.29 -10.26
C GLY A 218 8.01 -14.10 -10.14
N GLN A 219 7.75 -14.78 -9.02
CA GLN A 219 6.49 -15.45 -8.73
C GLN A 219 5.49 -14.49 -8.07
N GLY A 220 4.25 -14.48 -8.57
CA GLY A 220 3.18 -13.61 -8.12
C GLY A 220 3.62 -12.16 -7.94
N ASP A 221 3.44 -11.63 -6.74
CA ASP A 221 3.81 -10.25 -6.38
C ASP A 221 5.27 -10.06 -5.95
N THR A 222 6.06 -11.14 -5.87
CA THR A 222 7.48 -11.12 -5.49
C THR A 222 8.33 -10.54 -6.63
N GLY A 223 8.24 -9.24 -6.83
CA GLY A 223 8.95 -8.48 -7.87
C GLY A 223 10.13 -7.67 -7.34
N GLY A 224 10.50 -6.63 -8.09
CA GLY A 224 11.66 -5.79 -7.77
C GLY A 224 11.65 -5.16 -6.37
N VAL A 225 10.47 -4.92 -5.78
CA VAL A 225 10.35 -4.43 -4.39
C VAL A 225 10.86 -5.46 -3.38
N ALA A 226 10.52 -6.74 -3.55
CA ALA A 226 10.99 -7.81 -2.66
C ALA A 226 12.51 -7.95 -2.74
N THR A 227 13.05 -7.99 -3.96
CA THR A 227 14.50 -7.99 -4.22
C THR A 227 15.18 -6.78 -3.60
N LEU A 228 14.63 -5.59 -3.79
CA LEU A 228 15.14 -4.35 -3.19
C LEU A 228 15.17 -4.43 -1.65
N LEU A 229 14.14 -4.97 -1.00
CA LEU A 229 14.08 -5.05 0.47
C LEU A 229 15.13 -6.00 1.05
N VAL A 230 15.40 -7.12 0.36
CA VAL A 230 16.47 -8.07 0.74
C VAL A 230 17.84 -7.41 0.61
N HIS A 231 18.13 -6.79 -0.54
CA HIS A 231 19.42 -6.10 -0.75
C HIS A 231 19.57 -4.88 0.17
N LEU A 232 18.49 -4.16 0.47
CA LEU A 232 18.50 -3.06 1.42
C LEU A 232 18.81 -3.55 2.83
N ALA A 233 18.22 -4.67 3.28
CA ALA A 233 18.54 -5.26 4.57
C ALA A 233 20.03 -5.62 4.67
N GLU A 234 20.58 -6.21 3.61
CA GLU A 234 22.01 -6.52 3.50
C GLU A 234 22.88 -5.27 3.56
N ALA A 235 22.59 -4.28 2.72
CA ALA A 235 23.37 -3.04 2.66
C ALA A 235 23.34 -2.25 3.99
N LEU A 236 22.19 -2.20 4.66
CA LEU A 236 22.05 -1.52 5.96
C LEU A 236 22.91 -2.22 7.03
N THR A 237 22.86 -3.55 7.09
CA THR A 237 23.62 -4.34 8.09
C THR A 237 25.11 -4.51 7.74
N ALA A 238 25.51 -4.18 6.51
CA ALA A 238 26.91 -4.29 6.06
C ALA A 238 27.86 -3.29 6.72
N THR A 239 27.36 -2.22 7.35
CA THR A 239 28.18 -1.25 8.09
C THR A 239 28.05 -1.47 9.60
N PRO A 240 29.02 -2.16 10.25
CA PRO A 240 28.96 -2.45 11.67
C PRO A 240 28.78 -1.17 12.52
N GLY A 241 27.96 -1.27 13.57
CA GLY A 241 27.72 -0.19 14.53
C GLY A 241 26.76 0.92 14.05
N ARG A 242 26.30 0.91 12.79
CA ARG A 242 25.26 1.85 12.31
C ARG A 242 23.87 1.26 12.41
N VAL A 243 23.64 0.15 11.72
CA VAL A 243 22.39 -0.62 11.80
C VAL A 243 22.76 -2.01 12.26
N GLU A 244 22.28 -2.37 13.45
CA GLU A 244 22.56 -3.66 14.06
C GLU A 244 21.56 -4.72 13.61
N ARG A 245 20.34 -4.29 13.28
CA ARG A 245 19.23 -5.20 13.01
C ARG A 245 18.27 -4.63 11.98
N VAL A 246 17.82 -5.49 11.06
CA VAL A 246 16.76 -5.18 10.10
C VAL A 246 15.67 -6.25 10.16
N LEU A 247 14.42 -5.83 10.31
CA LEU A 247 13.24 -6.66 10.28
C LEU A 247 12.51 -6.43 8.96
N THR A 248 12.39 -7.44 8.12
CA THR A 248 11.57 -7.40 6.91
C THR A 248 10.25 -8.10 7.20
N ILE A 249 9.18 -7.31 7.30
CA ILE A 249 7.84 -7.79 7.62
C ILE A 249 7.05 -7.93 6.32
N SER A 250 6.67 -9.15 5.97
CA SER A 250 5.96 -9.48 4.73
C SER A 250 4.74 -10.35 4.99
N ARG A 251 4.06 -10.83 3.94
CA ARG A 251 3.16 -11.98 4.07
C ARG A 251 4.01 -13.24 4.33
N GLY A 252 3.47 -14.22 5.06
CA GLY A 252 4.09 -15.54 5.19
C GLY A 252 3.22 -16.54 5.96
N ASP A 253 3.81 -17.68 6.30
CA ASP A 253 3.12 -18.84 6.88
C ASP A 253 2.87 -18.69 8.41
N PRO A 254 1.67 -19.00 8.92
CA PRO A 254 1.37 -18.98 10.35
C PRO A 254 2.32 -19.84 11.20
N ASP A 255 2.76 -21.00 10.71
CA ASP A 255 3.58 -21.93 11.49
C ASP A 255 4.99 -21.40 11.75
N LEU A 256 5.44 -20.44 10.95
CA LEU A 256 6.77 -19.84 11.05
C LEU A 256 6.81 -18.61 11.96
N MET A 257 5.66 -18.01 12.29
CA MET A 257 5.59 -16.75 13.02
C MET A 257 6.17 -16.87 14.45
N ASP A 258 5.71 -17.83 15.25
CA ASP A 258 6.10 -17.89 16.67
C ASP A 258 7.60 -18.18 16.86
N ALA A 259 8.17 -19.03 16.00
CA ALA A 259 9.61 -19.29 15.98
C ALA A 259 10.40 -18.03 15.56
N ALA A 260 9.93 -17.29 14.55
CA ALA A 260 10.55 -16.04 14.11
C ALA A 260 10.53 -14.99 15.23
N LEU A 261 9.40 -14.83 15.94
CA LEU A 261 9.25 -13.86 17.04
C LEU A 261 10.29 -14.06 18.15
N ALA A 262 10.63 -15.31 18.48
CA ALA A 262 11.63 -15.62 19.51
C ALA A 262 13.06 -15.19 19.13
N MET A 263 13.36 -15.08 17.84
CA MET A 263 14.69 -14.78 17.31
C MET A 263 14.91 -13.30 17.02
N LEU A 264 13.86 -12.46 17.05
CA LEU A 264 13.95 -11.07 16.63
C LEU A 264 14.88 -10.23 17.49
N GLY A 265 15.20 -10.65 18.71
CA GLY A 265 16.15 -9.98 19.60
C GLY A 265 17.60 -9.95 19.09
N ALA A 266 17.99 -10.87 18.20
CA ALA A 266 19.37 -11.02 17.76
C ALA A 266 19.78 -9.96 16.70
N PRO A 267 21.05 -9.57 16.62
CA PRO A 267 21.57 -8.77 15.50
C PRO A 267 21.39 -9.47 14.14
N GLY A 268 21.38 -8.68 13.07
CA GLY A 268 21.33 -9.17 11.69
C GLY A 268 19.98 -8.95 10.99
N ARG A 269 19.70 -9.79 9.99
CA ARG A 269 18.54 -9.66 9.09
C ARG A 269 17.51 -10.71 9.48
N HIS A 270 16.29 -10.26 9.73
CA HIS A 270 15.16 -11.13 10.09
C HIS A 270 14.03 -10.95 9.10
N TYR A 271 13.45 -12.06 8.65
CA TYR A 271 12.29 -12.08 7.77
C TYR A 271 11.12 -12.64 8.56
N VAL A 272 10.03 -11.87 8.67
CA VAL A 272 8.88 -12.20 9.51
C VAL A 272 7.60 -12.10 8.69
N GLY A 273 6.96 -13.24 8.49
CA GLY A 273 5.75 -13.35 7.69
C GLY A 273 4.48 -13.21 8.53
N ILE A 274 3.58 -12.30 8.16
CA ILE A 274 2.24 -12.17 8.72
C ILE A 274 1.30 -13.18 8.04
N PRO A 275 0.64 -14.06 8.83
CA PRO A 275 -0.34 -14.97 8.27
C PRO A 275 -1.62 -14.23 7.91
N PHE A 276 -2.02 -14.34 6.65
CA PHE A 276 -3.33 -13.90 6.19
C PHE A 276 -4.16 -15.11 5.77
N PRO A 277 -5.39 -15.25 6.26
CA PRO A 277 -6.25 -16.35 5.86
C PRO A 277 -6.72 -16.18 4.40
N GLY A 278 -6.90 -17.30 3.70
CA GLY A 278 -7.46 -17.34 2.35
C GLY A 278 -6.45 -17.13 1.23
N ARG A 279 -6.97 -17.00 0.00
CA ARG A 279 -6.17 -16.82 -1.21
C ARG A 279 -5.41 -15.49 -1.19
N ARG A 280 -4.24 -15.48 -1.84
CA ARG A 280 -3.48 -14.25 -2.09
C ARG A 280 -4.38 -13.27 -2.87
N ARG A 281 -4.41 -12.02 -2.40
CA ARG A 281 -5.18 -10.94 -3.02
C ARG A 281 -4.23 -9.98 -3.70
N ASN A 282 -4.65 -9.51 -4.88
CA ASN A 282 -4.09 -8.33 -5.53
C ASN A 282 -4.05 -7.14 -4.53
N ALA A 283 -3.11 -6.21 -4.73
CA ALA A 283 -2.94 -5.06 -3.85
C ALA A 283 -4.19 -4.18 -3.67
N ALA A 284 -4.97 -3.97 -4.73
CA ALA A 284 -6.24 -3.23 -4.72
C ALA A 284 -7.35 -3.93 -3.93
N ASP A 285 -7.27 -5.25 -3.74
CA ASP A 285 -8.27 -6.04 -2.99
C ASP A 285 -7.83 -6.40 -1.56
N ALA A 286 -6.62 -6.00 -1.18
CA ALA A 286 -5.98 -6.37 0.08
C ALA A 286 -6.43 -5.52 1.28
N TRP A 287 -7.17 -4.44 1.07
CA TRP A 287 -7.58 -3.51 2.14
C TRP A 287 -8.32 -4.14 3.32
N PRO A 288 -9.19 -5.17 3.16
CA PRO A 288 -9.83 -5.85 4.29
C PRO A 288 -8.85 -6.49 5.27
N LEU A 289 -7.58 -6.65 4.89
CA LEU A 289 -6.53 -7.18 5.76
C LEU A 289 -6.00 -6.15 6.77
N ARG A 290 -6.47 -4.89 6.75
CA ARG A 290 -5.95 -3.78 7.57
C ARG A 290 -5.84 -4.13 9.05
N VAL A 291 -6.89 -4.68 9.65
CA VAL A 291 -6.93 -4.92 11.11
C VAL A 291 -5.97 -6.03 11.50
N VAL A 292 -6.03 -7.17 10.82
CA VAL A 292 -5.08 -8.28 11.02
C VAL A 292 -3.64 -7.80 10.80
N ALA A 293 -3.38 -7.03 9.74
CA ALA A 293 -2.07 -6.46 9.45
C ALA A 293 -1.59 -5.57 10.59
N ARG A 294 -2.43 -4.63 11.06
CA ARG A 294 -2.07 -3.71 12.15
C ARG A 294 -1.78 -4.46 13.45
N ARG A 295 -2.64 -5.40 13.84
CA ARG A 295 -2.47 -6.23 15.04
C ARG A 295 -1.16 -7.03 14.98
N SER A 296 -0.87 -7.63 13.83
CA SER A 296 0.32 -8.46 13.63
C SER A 296 1.60 -7.63 13.58
N ILE A 297 1.62 -6.52 12.83
CA ILE A 297 2.76 -5.58 12.80
C ILE A 297 3.04 -5.06 14.20
N ARG A 298 2.01 -4.63 14.93
CA ARG A 298 2.16 -4.19 16.33
C ARG A 298 2.76 -5.28 17.23
N ARG A 299 2.31 -6.53 17.10
CA ARG A 299 2.87 -7.68 17.85
C ARG A 299 4.35 -7.89 17.52
N ILE A 300 4.71 -7.86 16.24
CA ILE A 300 6.10 -8.03 15.77
C ILE A 300 6.99 -6.90 16.31
N LEU A 301 6.57 -5.65 16.17
CA LEU A 301 7.34 -4.48 16.64
C LEU A 301 7.53 -4.50 18.16
N ARG A 302 6.52 -4.94 18.93
CA ARG A 302 6.64 -5.13 20.39
C ARG A 302 7.62 -6.25 20.75
N ALA A 303 7.54 -7.40 20.06
CA ALA A 303 8.43 -8.53 20.30
C ALA A 303 9.89 -8.22 19.93
N ALA A 304 10.09 -7.40 18.91
CA ALA A 304 11.42 -6.99 18.46
C ALA A 304 11.97 -5.75 19.18
N ALA A 305 11.25 -5.15 20.13
CA ALA A 305 11.64 -3.89 20.73
C ALA A 305 13.08 -3.89 21.30
N PRO A 306 13.85 -2.79 21.18
CA PRO A 306 13.47 -1.52 20.54
C PRO A 306 13.55 -1.57 19.00
N VAL A 307 12.63 -0.88 18.33
CA VAL A 307 12.70 -0.57 16.89
C VAL A 307 12.82 0.94 16.76
N ASP A 308 13.89 1.42 16.15
CA ASP A 308 14.23 2.85 16.13
C ASP A 308 13.57 3.59 14.97
N VAL A 309 13.22 2.88 13.90
CA VAL A 309 12.58 3.45 12.72
C VAL A 309 11.84 2.38 11.93
N ILE A 310 10.72 2.76 11.34
CA ILE A 310 10.00 1.95 10.36
C ILE A 310 10.09 2.58 8.97
N HIS A 311 10.49 1.79 7.99
CA HIS A 311 10.55 2.16 6.59
C HIS A 311 9.30 1.71 5.86
N LEU A 312 8.56 2.69 5.34
CA LEU A 312 7.33 2.49 4.58
C LEU A 312 7.55 2.86 3.11
N ARG A 313 6.72 2.27 2.25
CA ARG A 313 6.71 2.49 0.81
C ARG A 313 5.34 2.20 0.25
N MET A 314 5.01 2.78 -0.90
CA MET A 314 3.72 2.60 -1.56
C MET A 314 2.52 3.10 -0.74
N ALA A 315 1.39 3.27 -1.43
CA ALA A 315 0.10 3.55 -0.82
C ALA A 315 -0.72 2.26 -0.79
N ASP A 316 -0.43 1.41 0.19
CA ASP A 316 -1.06 0.10 0.34
C ASP A 316 -1.53 -0.19 1.77
N VAL A 317 -2.20 -1.33 1.95
CA VAL A 317 -2.74 -1.75 3.26
C VAL A 317 -1.64 -1.98 4.30
N GLY A 318 -0.44 -2.40 3.87
CA GLY A 318 0.69 -2.63 4.75
C GLY A 318 1.25 -1.34 5.31
N SER A 319 1.51 -0.37 4.45
CA SER A 319 1.95 0.97 4.86
C SER A 319 0.91 1.69 5.70
N TRP A 320 -0.39 1.54 5.39
CA TRP A 320 -1.45 2.09 6.21
C TRP A 320 -1.49 1.48 7.63
N ALA A 321 -1.48 0.15 7.72
CA ALA A 321 -1.50 -0.57 8.99
C ALA A 321 -0.22 -0.34 9.82
N ALA A 322 0.93 -0.29 9.16
CA ALA A 322 2.22 -0.05 9.78
C ALA A 322 2.32 1.37 10.34
N ALA A 323 1.82 2.38 9.62
CA ALA A 323 1.77 3.75 10.12
C ALA A 323 0.88 3.90 11.37
N ASP A 324 -0.29 3.23 11.39
CA ASP A 324 -1.16 3.19 12.57
C ASP A 324 -0.44 2.54 13.77
N ALA A 325 0.26 1.43 13.57
CA ALA A 325 1.01 0.72 14.62
C ALA A 325 2.24 1.53 15.10
N ALA A 326 2.98 2.15 14.19
CA ALA A 326 4.15 2.97 14.50
C ALA A 326 3.76 4.19 15.34
N ARG A 327 2.64 4.85 15.02
CA ARG A 327 2.08 5.94 15.82
C ARG A 327 1.71 5.49 17.23
N GLU A 328 1.10 4.32 17.39
CA GLU A 328 0.76 3.76 18.71
C GLU A 328 2.02 3.50 19.56
N LEU A 329 3.12 3.08 18.92
CA LEU A 329 4.36 2.70 19.58
C LEU A 329 5.40 3.83 19.64
N GLY A 330 5.11 5.02 19.09
CA GLY A 330 6.04 6.14 19.03
C GLY A 330 7.28 5.89 18.16
N ILE A 331 7.16 5.05 17.12
CA ILE A 331 8.27 4.70 16.22
C ILE A 331 8.31 5.69 15.04
N PRO A 332 9.44 6.37 14.79
CA PRO A 332 9.61 7.26 13.64
C PRO A 332 9.40 6.56 12.29
N ILE A 333 8.81 7.28 11.33
CA ILE A 333 8.53 6.79 9.97
C ILE A 333 9.50 7.41 8.98
N VAL A 334 10.17 6.56 8.20
CA VAL A 334 10.85 6.94 6.96
C VAL A 334 10.02 6.44 5.79
N LEU A 335 9.65 7.33 4.86
CA LEU A 335 8.83 6.98 3.70
C LEU A 335 9.66 7.06 2.42
N THR A 336 9.76 5.95 1.66
CA THR A 336 10.12 6.06 0.24
C THR A 336 8.91 6.50 -0.55
N LEU A 337 8.97 7.73 -1.06
CA LEU A 337 7.88 8.36 -1.77
C LEU A 337 8.07 8.24 -3.29
N ALA A 338 7.10 7.61 -3.94
CA ALA A 338 7.02 7.51 -5.39
C ALA A 338 5.66 8.06 -5.85
N PRO A 339 5.57 8.68 -7.04
CA PRO A 339 4.32 9.20 -7.56
C PRO A 339 3.41 8.09 -8.12
N ASP A 340 3.03 7.13 -7.28
CA ASP A 340 2.09 6.06 -7.60
C ASP A 340 0.92 6.09 -6.59
N PRO A 341 -0.35 6.25 -7.03
CA PRO A 341 -0.84 6.19 -8.42
C PRO A 341 -0.82 7.52 -9.19
N HIS A 342 -0.18 8.57 -8.68
CA HIS A 342 -0.20 9.92 -9.28
C HIS A 342 0.22 9.93 -10.76
N ALA A 343 1.34 9.28 -11.10
CA ALA A 343 1.84 9.18 -12.46
C ALA A 343 0.96 8.29 -13.35
N LEU A 344 0.40 7.21 -12.80
CA LEU A 344 -0.56 6.34 -13.49
C LEU A 344 -1.82 7.12 -13.89
N LEU A 345 -2.37 7.88 -12.94
CA LEU A 345 -3.55 8.72 -13.16
C LEU A 345 -3.26 9.79 -14.23
N ALA A 346 -2.14 10.50 -14.11
CA ALA A 346 -1.74 11.52 -15.07
C ALA A 346 -1.52 10.96 -16.49
N ALA A 347 -0.91 9.77 -16.60
CA ALA A 347 -0.71 9.10 -17.88
C ALA A 347 -2.04 8.69 -18.53
N ARG A 348 -2.94 8.04 -17.76
CA ARG A 348 -4.26 7.63 -18.27
C ARG A 348 -5.14 8.81 -18.66
N GLU A 349 -5.05 9.93 -17.94
CA GLU A 349 -5.71 11.17 -18.32
C GLU A 349 -5.16 11.74 -19.63
N ALA A 350 -3.83 11.80 -19.77
CA ALA A 350 -3.18 12.29 -21.00
C ALA A 350 -3.50 11.43 -22.23
N GLU A 351 -3.63 10.11 -22.05
CA GLU A 351 -4.04 9.15 -23.08
C GLU A 351 -5.56 9.14 -23.35
N GLY A 352 -6.35 9.80 -22.49
CA GLY A 352 -7.82 9.85 -22.59
C GLY A 352 -8.53 8.58 -22.12
N SER A 353 -7.83 7.59 -21.57
CA SER A 353 -8.42 6.36 -21.01
C SER A 353 -9.05 6.59 -19.63
N LEU A 354 -8.69 7.69 -18.97
CA LEU A 354 -9.32 8.18 -17.75
C LEU A 354 -9.82 9.62 -17.97
N THR A 355 -11.08 9.87 -17.63
CA THR A 355 -11.71 11.18 -17.78
C THR A 355 -12.41 11.56 -16.48
N ARG A 356 -12.81 12.82 -16.34
CA ARG A 356 -13.59 13.27 -15.18
C ARG A 356 -14.94 12.56 -15.01
N HIS A 357 -15.48 11.97 -16.09
CA HIS A 357 -16.73 11.21 -16.07
C HIS A 357 -16.53 9.69 -15.87
N THR A 358 -15.33 9.17 -16.16
CA THR A 358 -15.00 7.75 -15.95
C THR A 358 -14.22 7.52 -14.66
N LEU A 359 -13.82 8.60 -13.98
CA LEU A 359 -13.04 8.54 -12.74
C LEU A 359 -13.77 7.78 -11.64
N GLY A 360 -15.08 7.99 -11.43
CA GLY A 360 -15.79 7.33 -10.34
C GLY A 360 -15.76 5.81 -10.47
N ALA A 361 -15.88 5.27 -11.69
CA ALA A 361 -15.78 3.84 -11.92
C ALA A 361 -14.36 3.30 -11.70
N ALA A 362 -13.34 3.98 -12.24
CA ALA A 362 -11.94 3.60 -12.06
C ALA A 362 -11.50 3.72 -10.59
N ASP A 363 -11.97 4.76 -9.89
CA ASP A 363 -11.67 4.98 -8.47
C ASP A 363 -12.30 3.90 -7.60
N HIS A 364 -13.53 3.47 -7.89
CA HIS A 364 -14.14 2.37 -7.13
C HIS A 364 -13.41 1.02 -7.31
N SER A 365 -12.76 0.79 -8.45
CA SER A 365 -11.99 -0.45 -8.67
C SER A 365 -10.54 -0.38 -8.18
N GLU A 366 -9.90 0.79 -8.25
CA GLU A 366 -8.46 0.94 -8.01
C GLU A 366 -8.14 1.79 -6.78
N HIS A 367 -9.15 2.40 -6.17
CA HIS A 367 -9.10 3.26 -4.99
C HIS A 367 -8.07 4.39 -5.13
N LEU A 368 -8.02 5.01 -6.32
CA LEU A 368 -6.99 5.97 -6.74
C LEU A 368 -6.91 7.19 -5.81
N ILE A 369 -8.05 7.81 -5.50
CA ILE A 369 -8.15 8.99 -4.64
C ILE A 369 -7.77 8.62 -3.21
N PHE A 370 -8.22 7.47 -2.71
CA PHE A 370 -7.81 7.00 -1.39
C PHE A 370 -6.29 6.81 -1.32
N ARG A 371 -5.70 6.13 -2.29
CA ARG A 371 -4.24 5.90 -2.34
C ARG A 371 -3.46 7.21 -2.47
N ILE A 372 -3.95 8.18 -3.25
CA ILE A 372 -3.36 9.53 -3.34
C ILE A 372 -3.35 10.21 -1.97
N GLN A 373 -4.48 10.23 -1.27
CA GLN A 373 -4.56 10.88 0.05
C GLN A 373 -3.79 10.11 1.11
N LEU A 374 -3.82 8.76 1.11
CA LEU A 374 -3.01 7.93 2.00
C LEU A 374 -1.52 8.25 1.83
N LEU A 375 -1.04 8.35 0.59
CA LEU A 375 0.36 8.67 0.34
C LEU A 375 0.74 10.07 0.82
N ARG A 376 -0.16 11.05 0.64
CA ARG A 376 0.01 12.41 1.18
C ARG A 376 0.08 12.38 2.71
N ASP A 377 -0.87 11.72 3.36
CA ASP A 377 -0.93 11.59 4.82
C ASP A 377 0.34 10.92 5.37
N LEU A 378 0.83 9.88 4.70
CA LEU A 378 2.09 9.23 5.06
C LEU A 378 3.28 10.17 4.89
N ALA A 379 3.35 10.94 3.80
CA ALA A 379 4.44 11.88 3.55
C ALA A 379 4.45 13.03 4.56
N ASP A 380 3.28 13.56 4.91
CA ASP A 380 3.14 14.63 5.89
C ASP A 380 3.59 14.17 7.29
N ARG A 381 3.24 12.93 7.66
CA ARG A 381 3.57 12.31 8.96
C ARG A 381 4.99 11.73 9.04
N ALA A 382 5.65 11.48 7.91
CA ALA A 382 6.98 10.89 7.90
C ALA A 382 8.00 11.84 8.54
N ASP A 383 8.82 11.31 9.43
CA ASP A 383 9.97 12.02 10.00
C ASP A 383 11.00 12.32 8.90
N HIS A 384 11.12 11.42 7.92
CA HIS A 384 11.98 11.62 6.75
C HIS A 384 11.39 11.01 5.47
N VAL A 385 11.61 11.67 4.34
CA VAL A 385 11.16 11.22 3.01
C VAL A 385 12.37 10.90 2.15
N VAL A 386 12.35 9.72 1.53
CA VAL A 386 13.34 9.28 0.55
C VAL A 386 12.72 9.33 -0.83
N LEU A 387 13.42 9.95 -1.78
CA LEU A 387 13.04 10.00 -3.19
C LEU A 387 14.06 9.26 -4.04
N PHE A 388 13.61 8.66 -5.13
CA PHE A 388 14.51 8.13 -6.15
C PHE A 388 14.86 9.19 -7.19
N PRO A 389 16.09 9.19 -7.73
CA PRO A 389 16.49 10.10 -8.78
C PRO A 389 15.64 9.88 -10.03
N ARG A 390 15.17 10.97 -10.63
CA ARG A 390 14.38 10.97 -11.87
C ARG A 390 14.86 12.13 -12.75
N PRO A 391 14.77 12.02 -14.09
CA PRO A 391 15.23 13.08 -14.99
C PRO A 391 14.62 14.46 -14.69
N THR A 392 13.37 14.49 -14.20
CA THR A 392 12.61 15.69 -13.87
C THR A 392 12.13 15.70 -12.42
N LEU A 393 12.93 15.17 -11.47
CA LEU A 393 12.51 14.94 -10.08
C LEU A 393 11.83 16.15 -9.42
N GLU A 394 12.42 17.34 -9.47
CA GLU A 394 11.83 18.54 -8.85
C GLU A 394 10.48 18.91 -9.43
N ARG A 395 10.33 18.76 -10.75
CA ARG A 395 9.09 19.03 -11.46
C ARG A 395 8.04 18.00 -11.06
N ASP A 396 8.36 16.72 -11.11
CA ASP A 396 7.43 15.65 -10.79
C ASP A 396 7.03 15.65 -9.31
N ALA A 397 7.96 15.96 -8.40
CA ALA A 397 7.66 16.14 -6.98
C ALA A 397 6.65 17.28 -6.78
N ARG A 398 6.80 18.40 -7.48
CA ARG A 398 5.89 19.53 -7.39
C ARG A 398 4.53 19.25 -8.07
N GLU A 399 4.54 18.76 -9.30
CA GLU A 399 3.35 18.59 -10.14
C GLU A 399 2.51 17.37 -9.73
N LEU A 400 3.15 16.25 -9.41
CA LEU A 400 2.47 15.01 -9.07
C LEU A 400 2.25 14.90 -7.57
N LEU A 401 3.28 15.13 -6.75
CA LEU A 401 3.21 14.88 -5.31
C LEU A 401 2.80 16.12 -4.49
N GLY A 402 2.81 17.31 -5.10
CA GLY A 402 2.57 18.57 -4.39
C GLY A 402 3.68 18.94 -3.40
N ILE A 403 4.87 18.36 -3.55
CA ILE A 403 6.00 18.57 -2.65
C ILE A 403 6.99 19.54 -3.31
N ASP A 404 7.30 20.61 -2.59
CA ASP A 404 8.41 21.49 -2.93
C ASP A 404 9.65 21.09 -2.13
N LEU A 405 10.62 20.47 -2.81
CA LEU A 405 11.87 19.98 -2.21
C LEU A 405 12.68 21.09 -1.54
N ALA A 406 12.47 22.35 -1.94
CA ALA A 406 13.16 23.50 -1.34
C ALA A 406 12.60 23.89 0.04
N THR A 407 11.38 23.50 0.38
CA THR A 407 10.72 23.95 1.62
C THR A 407 11.28 23.27 2.88
N HIS A 408 11.67 22.01 2.78
CA HIS A 408 12.15 21.22 3.92
C HIS A 408 13.32 20.30 3.53
N PRO A 409 14.47 20.85 3.11
CA PRO A 409 15.59 20.05 2.59
C PRO A 409 16.16 19.07 3.63
N ALA A 410 16.02 19.37 4.93
CA ALA A 410 16.46 18.48 6.00
C ALA A 410 15.59 17.21 6.17
N ARG A 411 14.35 17.21 5.65
CA ARG A 411 13.41 16.08 5.72
C ARG A 411 13.39 15.21 4.47
N VAL A 412 14.19 15.56 3.45
CA VAL A 412 14.15 14.87 2.16
C VAL A 412 15.55 14.49 1.72
N THR A 413 15.75 13.21 1.38
CA THR A 413 16.99 12.72 0.75
C THR A 413 16.68 12.04 -0.57
N VAL A 414 17.44 12.39 -1.61
CA VAL A 414 17.43 11.65 -2.87
C VAL A 414 18.48 10.54 -2.79
N VAL A 415 18.04 9.29 -2.88
CA VAL A 415 18.93 8.13 -2.81
C VAL A 415 18.78 7.35 -4.11
N PRO A 416 19.84 7.15 -4.92
CA PRO A 416 19.78 6.26 -6.07
C PRO A 416 19.57 4.83 -5.60
N GLU A 417 18.59 4.13 -6.18
CA GLU A 417 18.59 2.68 -6.14
C GLU A 417 19.77 2.14 -6.95
N GLY A 418 20.32 1.01 -6.52
CA GLY A 418 21.45 0.35 -7.16
C GLY A 418 21.19 -1.13 -7.32
N ILE A 419 21.85 -1.74 -8.30
CA ILE A 419 21.88 -3.19 -8.49
C ILE A 419 23.17 -3.69 -7.84
N ASP A 420 23.06 -4.65 -6.94
CA ASP A 420 24.23 -5.37 -6.45
C ASP A 420 24.74 -6.29 -7.57
N LEU A 421 25.97 -6.04 -8.04
CA LEU A 421 26.58 -6.81 -9.13
C LEU A 421 27.26 -8.09 -8.62
N ALA A 422 27.54 -8.21 -7.33
CA ALA A 422 28.29 -9.35 -6.79
C ALA A 422 27.58 -10.70 -7.01
N PRO A 423 26.25 -10.84 -6.87
CA PRO A 423 25.54 -12.07 -7.23
C PRO A 423 25.67 -12.42 -8.71
N PHE A 424 25.65 -11.43 -9.61
CA PHE A 424 25.81 -11.65 -11.05
C PHE A 424 27.24 -12.11 -11.39
N ASP A 425 28.24 -11.49 -10.78
CA ASP A 425 29.65 -11.86 -10.99
C ASP A 425 29.92 -13.30 -10.51
N ARG A 426 29.34 -13.70 -9.37
CA ARG A 426 29.40 -15.08 -8.87
C ARG A 426 28.72 -16.06 -9.83
N ALA A 427 27.50 -15.77 -10.25
CA ALA A 427 26.76 -16.61 -11.18
C ALA A 427 27.51 -16.77 -12.52
N LEU A 428 28.09 -15.69 -13.04
CA LEU A 428 28.89 -15.73 -14.28
C LEU A 428 30.13 -16.64 -14.12
N ALA A 429 30.81 -16.55 -12.98
CA ALA A 429 31.96 -17.41 -12.69
C ALA A 429 31.57 -18.90 -12.57
N GLU A 430 30.46 -19.21 -11.89
CA GLU A 430 29.96 -20.57 -11.75
C GLU A 430 29.50 -21.18 -13.08
N VAL A 431 28.78 -20.42 -13.91
CA VAL A 431 28.36 -20.86 -15.24
C VAL A 431 29.57 -21.07 -16.16
N ALA A 432 30.56 -20.18 -16.12
CA ALA A 432 31.80 -20.35 -16.88
C ALA A 432 32.58 -21.60 -16.43
N ALA A 433 32.61 -21.88 -15.12
CA ALA A 433 33.22 -23.08 -14.57
C ALA A 433 32.48 -24.36 -15.00
N ALA A 434 31.15 -24.34 -15.07
CA ALA A 434 30.33 -25.45 -15.53
C ALA A 434 30.50 -25.74 -17.04
N ALA A 435 30.71 -24.70 -17.86
CA ALA A 435 30.88 -24.83 -19.31
C ALA A 435 32.32 -25.22 -19.73
N GLY A 436 33.31 -25.06 -18.86
CA GLY A 436 34.72 -25.37 -19.14
C GLY A 436 35.07 -26.86 -19.01
N PRO A 437 36.10 -27.36 -19.71
CA PRO A 437 36.61 -28.73 -19.52
C PRO A 437 37.29 -28.87 -18.13
N SER A 438 36.94 -29.89 -17.34
CA SER A 438 37.43 -30.08 -15.94
C SER A 438 38.47 -31.21 -15.79
N PRO A 439 39.26 -31.33 -14.68
CA PRO A 439 39.36 -30.46 -13.49
C PRO A 439 40.81 -30.14 -13.05
N GLY A 440 40.98 -29.03 -12.32
CA GLY A 440 42.22 -28.75 -11.57
C GLY A 440 42.22 -27.43 -10.80
N THR A 441 41.50 -26.42 -11.28
CA THR A 441 41.54 -25.05 -10.70
C THR A 441 40.22 -24.27 -10.78
N ALA A 442 39.12 -24.87 -11.27
CA ALA A 442 37.84 -24.18 -11.36
C ALA A 442 37.18 -24.04 -9.97
N ALA A 443 36.58 -22.87 -9.72
CA ALA A 443 35.76 -22.65 -8.53
C ALA A 443 34.60 -23.69 -8.47
N PRO A 444 34.23 -24.19 -7.28
CA PRO A 444 33.13 -25.12 -7.16
C PRO A 444 31.82 -24.48 -7.63
N VAL A 445 31.12 -25.14 -8.55
CA VAL A 445 29.75 -24.76 -8.96
C VAL A 445 28.81 -25.09 -7.80
N SER A 446 27.97 -24.15 -7.39
CA SER A 446 27.01 -24.42 -6.32
C SER A 446 25.96 -25.46 -6.76
N PRO A 447 25.40 -26.26 -5.83
CA PRO A 447 24.31 -27.19 -6.16
C PRO A 447 23.11 -26.50 -6.82
N ASP A 448 22.81 -25.27 -6.40
CA ASP A 448 21.72 -24.46 -6.96
C ASP A 448 21.98 -24.10 -8.42
N THR A 449 23.19 -23.61 -8.75
CA THR A 449 23.56 -23.31 -10.15
C THR A 449 23.57 -24.57 -11.01
N ALA A 450 24.09 -25.68 -10.49
CA ALA A 450 24.10 -26.95 -11.23
C ALA A 450 22.67 -27.45 -11.52
N ALA A 451 21.75 -27.34 -10.56
CA ALA A 451 20.35 -27.69 -10.74
C ALA A 451 19.67 -26.79 -11.79
N ALA A 452 19.86 -25.47 -11.71
CA ALA A 452 19.29 -24.52 -12.66
C ALA A 452 19.81 -24.73 -14.10
N LEU A 453 21.09 -25.05 -14.27
CA LEU A 453 21.65 -25.39 -15.58
C LEU A 453 21.08 -26.71 -16.12
N SER A 454 20.91 -27.73 -15.28
CA SER A 454 20.28 -28.99 -15.68
C SER A 454 18.83 -28.80 -16.11
N GLU A 455 18.06 -28.00 -15.37
CA GLU A 455 16.67 -27.66 -15.72
C GLU A 455 16.58 -26.93 -17.07
N LEU A 456 17.49 -25.98 -17.30
CA LEU A 456 17.58 -25.28 -18.58
C LEU A 456 17.92 -26.24 -19.73
N ASP A 457 18.88 -27.15 -19.54
CA ASP A 457 19.24 -28.16 -20.54
C ASP A 457 18.07 -29.08 -20.88
N ASP A 458 17.34 -29.56 -19.86
CA ASP A 458 16.15 -30.39 -20.03
C ASP A 458 15.05 -29.65 -20.79
N LEU A 459 14.81 -28.37 -20.46
CA LEU A 459 13.84 -27.53 -21.18
C LEU A 459 14.25 -27.32 -22.63
N LEU A 460 15.51 -26.97 -22.90
CA LEU A 460 16.01 -26.75 -24.26
C LEU A 460 16.02 -28.04 -25.10
N ALA A 461 16.16 -29.21 -24.47
CA ALA A 461 16.08 -30.49 -25.16
C ALA A 461 14.68 -30.76 -25.76
N THR A 462 13.63 -30.12 -25.23
CA THR A 462 12.26 -30.22 -25.78
C THR A 462 12.09 -29.51 -27.13
N LEU A 463 13.00 -28.59 -27.50
CA LEU A 463 12.95 -27.88 -28.77
C LEU A 463 13.17 -28.83 -29.96
N PRO A 464 12.52 -28.57 -31.13
CA PRO A 464 12.79 -29.32 -32.35
C PRO A 464 14.29 -29.31 -32.71
N PRO A 465 14.87 -30.41 -33.21
CA PRO A 465 16.32 -30.49 -33.48
C PRO A 465 16.84 -29.36 -34.36
N GLY A 466 16.07 -28.96 -35.39
CA GLY A 466 16.40 -27.85 -36.29
C GLY A 466 16.36 -26.47 -35.64
N ARG A 467 15.96 -26.33 -34.37
CA ARG A 467 15.89 -25.07 -33.64
C ARG A 467 16.89 -24.95 -32.49
N ARG A 468 17.46 -26.07 -32.02
CA ARG A 468 18.36 -26.10 -30.85
C ARG A 468 19.63 -25.27 -31.02
N HIS A 469 20.02 -24.97 -32.27
CA HIS A 469 21.18 -24.14 -32.59
C HIS A 469 20.85 -22.64 -32.67
N LEU A 470 19.57 -22.26 -32.63
CA LEU A 470 19.17 -20.86 -32.71
C LEU A 470 19.42 -20.16 -31.37
N PRO A 471 19.78 -18.86 -31.39
CA PRO A 471 19.97 -18.08 -30.18
C PRO A 471 18.67 -17.97 -29.37
N LEU A 472 18.81 -17.71 -28.07
CA LEU A 472 17.70 -17.44 -27.16
C LEU A 472 17.47 -15.92 -27.06
N ALA A 473 16.24 -15.48 -27.31
CA ALA A 473 15.74 -14.20 -26.85
C ALA A 473 15.12 -14.43 -25.48
N LEU A 474 15.74 -13.88 -24.43
CA LEU A 474 15.34 -14.07 -23.04
C LEU A 474 14.56 -12.86 -22.53
N SER A 475 13.42 -13.11 -21.89
CA SER A 475 12.70 -12.13 -21.07
C SER A 475 12.53 -12.67 -19.66
N VAL A 476 12.88 -11.85 -18.65
CA VAL A 476 12.81 -12.22 -17.23
C VAL A 476 11.93 -11.23 -16.49
N GLY A 477 10.97 -11.73 -15.73
CA GLY A 477 10.11 -10.92 -14.88
C GLY A 477 8.77 -11.57 -14.62
N ARG A 478 7.98 -10.93 -13.75
CA ARG A 478 6.63 -11.40 -13.40
C ARG A 478 5.75 -11.59 -14.64
N LEU A 479 4.99 -12.69 -14.67
CA LEU A 479 3.91 -12.86 -15.64
C LEU A 479 2.73 -11.99 -15.21
N HIS A 480 2.67 -10.79 -15.75
CA HIS A 480 1.62 -9.83 -15.46
C HIS A 480 1.36 -9.00 -16.73
N ARG A 481 0.11 -8.61 -16.96
CA ARG A 481 -0.32 -7.90 -18.19
C ARG A 481 0.54 -6.69 -18.54
N VAL A 482 0.85 -5.84 -17.55
CA VAL A 482 1.71 -4.66 -17.72
C VAL A 482 3.15 -5.02 -18.15
N LYS A 483 3.64 -6.22 -17.85
CA LYS A 483 4.96 -6.70 -18.29
C LYS A 483 4.95 -7.21 -19.73
N GLY A 484 3.76 -7.50 -20.29
CA GLY A 484 3.58 -7.80 -21.71
C GLY A 484 4.20 -9.12 -22.15
N MET A 485 4.34 -10.10 -21.24
CA MET A 485 4.96 -11.39 -21.57
C MET A 485 4.16 -12.15 -22.63
N ALA A 486 2.83 -12.23 -22.48
CA ALA A 486 1.95 -12.81 -23.50
C ALA A 486 2.01 -12.03 -24.82
N THR A 487 2.01 -10.69 -24.76
CA THR A 487 2.16 -9.82 -25.94
C THR A 487 3.48 -10.07 -26.68
N LEU A 488 4.57 -10.34 -25.96
CA LEU A 488 5.86 -10.69 -26.55
C LEU A 488 5.80 -12.04 -27.27
N VAL A 489 5.12 -13.04 -26.71
CA VAL A 489 4.89 -14.34 -27.38
C VAL A 489 4.09 -14.14 -28.66
N GLU A 490 2.99 -13.40 -28.60
CA GLU A 490 2.17 -13.09 -29.77
C GLU A 490 2.96 -12.38 -30.86
N ALA A 491 3.77 -11.37 -30.48
CA ALA A 491 4.61 -10.65 -31.41
C ALA A 491 5.65 -11.58 -32.05
N TRP A 492 6.31 -12.43 -31.27
CA TRP A 492 7.28 -13.40 -31.79
C TRP A 492 6.63 -14.42 -32.74
N ALA A 493 5.45 -14.94 -32.38
CA ALA A 493 4.74 -15.94 -33.18
C ALA A 493 4.16 -15.38 -34.49
N ARG A 494 3.69 -14.13 -34.49
CA ARG A 494 3.10 -13.47 -35.67
C ARG A 494 4.12 -13.02 -36.72
N HIS A 495 5.41 -13.03 -36.40
CA HIS A 495 6.50 -12.55 -37.27
C HIS A 495 7.45 -13.70 -37.63
N PRO A 496 7.22 -14.41 -38.75
CA PRO A 496 8.01 -15.58 -39.14
C PRO A 496 9.52 -15.31 -39.24
N GLU A 497 9.92 -14.10 -39.60
CA GLU A 497 11.31 -13.66 -39.65
C GLU A 497 11.98 -13.58 -38.27
N LEU A 498 11.23 -13.28 -37.21
CA LEU A 498 11.73 -13.32 -35.83
C LEU A 498 11.77 -14.77 -35.32
N CYS A 499 10.67 -15.49 -35.51
CA CYS A 499 10.55 -16.90 -35.12
C CYS A 499 11.61 -17.79 -35.80
N GLY A 500 11.99 -17.49 -37.04
CA GLY A 500 13.04 -18.19 -37.75
C GLY A 500 14.47 -17.87 -37.27
N ARG A 501 14.66 -16.78 -36.52
CA ARG A 501 16.00 -16.31 -36.10
C ARG A 501 16.36 -16.65 -34.65
N CYS A 502 15.39 -16.87 -33.78
CA CYS A 502 15.65 -17.17 -32.36
C CYS A 502 14.54 -18.05 -31.75
N ASN A 503 14.87 -18.72 -30.65
CA ASN A 503 13.88 -19.26 -29.71
C ASN A 503 13.56 -18.18 -28.66
N LEU A 504 12.30 -18.09 -28.23
CA LEU A 504 11.89 -17.20 -27.14
C LEU A 504 11.89 -17.99 -25.82
N LEU A 505 12.59 -17.50 -24.81
CA LEU A 505 12.61 -18.03 -23.45
C LEU A 505 12.03 -16.99 -22.50
N LEU A 506 11.00 -17.38 -21.74
CA LEU A 506 10.39 -16.55 -20.70
C LEU A 506 10.73 -17.16 -19.35
N VAL A 507 11.14 -16.33 -18.41
CA VAL A 507 11.44 -16.74 -17.02
C VAL A 507 10.66 -15.87 -16.06
N GLY A 508 9.77 -16.50 -15.30
CA GLY A 508 8.97 -15.87 -14.26
C GLY A 508 7.58 -16.48 -14.17
N GLY A 509 6.87 -16.10 -13.11
CA GLY A 509 5.59 -16.66 -12.73
C GLY A 509 5.69 -18.00 -12.01
N ASP A 510 4.64 -18.36 -11.27
CA ASP A 510 4.43 -19.71 -10.77
C ASP A 510 3.58 -20.51 -11.76
N LEU A 511 4.19 -21.44 -12.49
CA LEU A 511 3.47 -22.28 -13.46
C LEU A 511 2.73 -23.45 -12.80
N ALA A 512 3.07 -23.80 -11.56
CA ALA A 512 2.48 -24.91 -10.82
C ALA A 512 1.23 -24.46 -10.05
N ASP A 513 1.28 -23.25 -9.45
CA ASP A 513 0.17 -22.63 -8.73
C ASP A 513 0.02 -21.15 -9.14
N PRO A 514 -0.40 -20.84 -10.38
CA PRO A 514 -0.49 -19.48 -10.86
C PRO A 514 -1.57 -18.70 -10.12
N ASN A 515 -1.25 -17.46 -9.77
CA ASN A 515 -2.25 -16.49 -9.33
C ASN A 515 -3.11 -16.01 -10.53
N ASP A 516 -4.12 -15.19 -10.25
CA ASP A 516 -5.06 -14.72 -11.28
C ASP A 516 -4.36 -13.92 -12.41
N ASP A 517 -3.36 -13.09 -12.08
CA ASP A 517 -2.59 -12.31 -13.07
C ASP A 517 -1.71 -13.21 -13.95
N GLU A 518 -1.08 -14.22 -13.36
CA GLU A 518 -0.23 -15.19 -14.05
C GLU A 518 -1.08 -16.08 -14.96
N ALA A 519 -2.23 -16.55 -14.46
CA ALA A 519 -3.19 -17.33 -15.22
C ALA A 519 -3.73 -16.56 -16.44
N GLU A 520 -4.00 -15.25 -16.30
CA GLU A 520 -4.38 -14.38 -17.44
C GLU A 520 -3.27 -14.32 -18.51
N GLN A 521 -1.99 -14.47 -18.15
CA GLN A 521 -0.90 -14.45 -19.13
C GLN A 521 -0.60 -15.82 -19.76
N LEU A 522 -1.11 -16.91 -19.18
CA LEU A 522 -0.91 -18.29 -19.66
C LEU A 522 -2.02 -18.78 -20.60
N HIS A 523 -3.19 -18.13 -20.57
CA HIS A 523 -4.40 -18.50 -21.31
C HIS A 523 -4.87 -17.36 -22.20
#